data_AF-A0A7T6ZAW7-F1
#
_entry.id   AF-A0A7T6ZAW7-F1
#
_cell.length_a   1.000
_cell.length_b   1.000
_cell.length_c   1.000
_cell.angle_alpha   90.00
_cell.angle_beta   90.00
_cell.angle_gamma   90.00
#
_symmetry.space_group_name_H-M   'P 1'
#
loop_
_entity.id
_entity.type
_entity.pdbx_description
1 polymer ?
#
loop_
_entity_poly.entity_id
_entity_poly.type
_entity_poly.pdbx_seq_one_letter_code
_entity_poly.pdbx_strand_id
1 'polypeptide(L)'
;MKKLPRAFFQQPTLEVANALIGKRLVHQQEGDTLVAKIVEVEAYKGPDDRAAHTYGGRRTPRNETMFGEAGHAYVYLIYGIHHCINCVTVGPEYPEGVLLRAAEPLEGLETMAKKRFQRTYNELTQSRRRQLTNGPGKLGQAFGITKERYNGHDLQSDSLFIAEGSKERIVVETSPRIGIDASGEARDYPWRFFEKDHPYVSKRPKPRADG
;
A
#
# COMPACT_ATOMS: atom_id res chain seq x y z
N MET A 1 -19.06 -3.77 1.94
CA MET A 1 -18.41 -2.45 2.15
C MET A 1 -18.53 -1.62 0.87
N LYS A 2 -18.64 -0.29 0.95
CA LYS A 2 -18.77 0.56 -0.24
C LYS A 2 -17.40 0.72 -0.93
N LYS A 3 -17.24 0.21 -2.15
CA LYS A 3 -16.02 0.33 -2.95
C LYS A 3 -15.74 1.78 -3.33
N LEU A 4 -14.46 2.15 -3.39
CA LEU A 4 -14.05 3.46 -3.93
C LEU A 4 -14.28 3.49 -5.45
N PRO A 5 -14.82 4.59 -6.00
CA PRO A 5 -15.00 4.74 -7.44
C PRO A 5 -13.67 5.01 -8.15
N ARG A 6 -13.59 4.80 -9.47
CA ARG A 6 -12.40 5.11 -10.29
C ARG A 6 -11.94 6.56 -10.14
N ALA A 7 -12.91 7.47 -10.05
CA ALA A 7 -12.69 8.89 -9.81
C ALA A 7 -11.91 9.18 -8.50
N PHE A 8 -11.93 8.27 -7.52
CA PHE A 8 -11.05 8.38 -6.35
C PHE A 8 -9.57 8.27 -6.75
N PHE A 9 -9.23 7.35 -7.65
CA PHE A 9 -7.86 7.10 -8.09
C PHE A 9 -7.40 8.07 -9.18
N GLN A 10 -8.32 8.64 -9.96
CA GLN A 10 -8.06 9.67 -10.99
C GLN A 10 -7.86 11.07 -10.40
N GLN A 11 -7.11 11.16 -9.31
CA GLN A 11 -6.77 12.39 -8.62
C GLN A 11 -5.25 12.49 -8.48
N PRO A 12 -4.71 13.68 -8.16
CA PRO A 12 -3.28 13.85 -7.92
C PRO A 12 -2.76 12.85 -6.88
N THR A 13 -1.65 12.18 -7.18
CA THR A 13 -1.17 11.03 -6.39
C THR A 13 -0.94 11.34 -4.91
N LEU A 14 -0.52 12.55 -4.57
CA LEU A 14 -0.36 12.98 -3.18
C LEU A 14 -1.71 13.12 -2.45
N GLU A 15 -2.75 13.56 -3.15
CA GLU A 15 -4.11 13.65 -2.60
C GLU A 15 -4.68 12.25 -2.39
N VAL A 16 -4.51 11.35 -3.37
CA VAL A 16 -4.89 9.94 -3.24
C VAL A 16 -4.17 9.28 -2.08
N ALA A 17 -2.85 9.48 -1.95
CA ALA A 17 -2.06 8.91 -0.86
C ALA A 17 -2.55 9.37 0.52
N ASN A 18 -2.80 10.66 0.69
CA ASN A 18 -3.37 11.19 1.91
C ASN A 18 -4.78 10.63 2.18
N ALA A 19 -5.63 10.58 1.17
CA ALA A 19 -7.01 10.12 1.27
C ALA A 19 -7.16 8.60 1.47
N LEU A 20 -6.12 7.81 1.15
CA LEU A 20 -6.10 6.36 1.37
C LEU A 20 -5.93 5.99 2.84
N ILE A 21 -5.37 6.88 3.67
CA ILE A 21 -5.26 6.62 5.12
C ILE A 21 -6.66 6.50 5.72
N GLY A 22 -6.91 5.39 6.42
CA GLY A 22 -8.21 5.04 6.99
C GLY A 22 -9.13 4.23 6.07
N LYS A 23 -8.83 4.12 4.76
CA LYS A 23 -9.60 3.28 3.83
C LYS A 23 -9.31 1.80 4.09
N ARG A 24 -10.16 0.91 3.58
CA ARG A 24 -10.02 -0.53 3.80
C ARG A 24 -9.55 -1.25 2.56
N LEU A 25 -8.44 -1.96 2.64
CA LEU A 25 -8.08 -2.97 1.64
C LEU A 25 -8.91 -4.23 1.93
N VAL A 26 -9.61 -4.73 0.93
CA VAL A 26 -10.49 -5.89 1.03
C VAL A 26 -10.09 -6.92 0.00
N HIS A 27 -9.94 -8.16 0.42
CA HIS A 27 -9.67 -9.30 -0.45
C HIS A 27 -10.67 -10.41 -0.13
N GLN A 28 -11.60 -10.62 -1.06
CA GLN A 28 -12.56 -11.72 -1.05
C GLN A 28 -11.85 -12.98 -1.58
N GLN A 29 -11.69 -13.98 -0.72
CA GLN A 29 -11.11 -15.28 -1.05
C GLN A 29 -12.19 -16.35 -0.89
N GLU A 30 -11.97 -17.52 -1.49
CA GLU A 30 -12.89 -18.64 -1.34
C GLU A 30 -13.06 -18.99 0.15
N GLY A 31 -14.24 -18.70 0.68
CA GLY A 31 -14.61 -18.98 2.07
C GLY A 31 -14.05 -18.03 3.13
N ASP A 32 -13.37 -16.93 2.75
CA ASP A 32 -12.84 -15.97 3.72
C ASP A 32 -12.77 -14.54 3.17
N THR A 33 -12.96 -13.55 4.04
CA THR A 33 -12.81 -12.13 3.71
C THR A 33 -11.67 -11.54 4.53
N LEU A 34 -10.64 -11.04 3.85
CA LEU A 34 -9.53 -10.35 4.49
C LEU A 34 -9.77 -8.85 4.41
N VAL A 35 -9.73 -8.18 5.56
CA VAL A 35 -9.93 -6.73 5.64
C VAL A 35 -8.85 -6.11 6.50
N ALA A 36 -8.26 -5.03 6.02
CA ALA A 36 -7.36 -4.21 6.82
C ALA A 36 -7.54 -2.71 6.54
N LYS A 37 -7.53 -1.90 7.59
CA LYS A 37 -7.51 -0.42 7.47
C LYS A 37 -6.11 0.01 7.06
N ILE A 38 -5.98 0.76 5.99
CA ILE A 38 -4.70 1.29 5.49
C ILE A 38 -4.24 2.39 6.46
N VAL A 39 -3.03 2.26 7.00
CA VAL A 39 -2.47 3.20 7.99
C VAL A 39 -1.13 3.79 7.58
N GLU A 40 -0.54 3.30 6.49
CA GLU A 40 0.70 3.85 5.92
C GLU A 40 0.76 3.58 4.42
N VAL A 41 1.10 4.60 3.66
CA VAL A 41 1.33 4.53 2.21
C VAL A 41 2.51 5.40 1.77
N GLU A 42 3.02 5.16 0.57
CA GLU A 42 4.01 6.04 -0.08
C GLU A 42 3.56 6.40 -1.50
N ALA A 43 3.65 7.68 -1.84
CA ALA A 43 3.38 8.18 -3.18
C ALA A 43 4.66 8.13 -4.05
N TYR A 44 4.45 7.79 -5.32
CA TYR A 44 5.47 7.80 -6.36
C TYR A 44 4.99 8.61 -7.55
N LYS A 45 5.66 9.74 -7.83
CA LYS A 45 5.24 10.75 -8.83
C LYS A 45 5.81 10.51 -10.23
N GLY A 46 5.94 9.24 -10.61
CA GLY A 46 6.18 8.88 -12.01
C GLY A 46 7.50 9.44 -12.59
N PRO A 47 7.45 10.07 -13.79
CA PRO A 47 8.63 10.56 -14.50
C PRO A 47 9.52 11.54 -13.71
N ASP A 48 8.93 12.34 -12.82
CA ASP A 48 9.62 13.39 -12.05
C ASP A 48 10.19 12.88 -10.71
N ASP A 49 10.07 11.59 -10.43
CA ASP A 49 10.42 11.00 -9.14
C ASP A 49 11.51 9.95 -9.29
N ARG A 50 12.73 10.29 -8.89
CA ARG A 50 13.90 9.39 -8.95
C ARG A 50 13.74 8.09 -8.17
N ALA A 51 12.79 8.03 -7.23
CA ALA A 51 12.49 6.82 -6.48
C ALA A 51 11.45 5.92 -7.18
N ALA A 52 10.74 6.42 -8.20
CA ALA A 52 9.73 5.66 -8.92
C ALA A 52 10.36 4.69 -9.93
N HIS A 53 9.72 3.53 -10.13
CA HIS A 53 10.10 2.61 -11.20
C HIS A 53 9.92 3.22 -12.61
N THR A 54 9.15 4.29 -12.72
CA THR A 54 8.76 4.98 -13.95
C THR A 54 9.52 6.31 -14.14
N TYR A 55 10.56 6.55 -13.33
CA TYR A 55 11.43 7.73 -13.42
C TYR A 55 11.95 7.95 -14.85
N GLY A 56 11.96 9.20 -15.30
CA GLY A 56 12.34 9.57 -16.67
C GLY A 56 11.42 8.99 -17.75
N GLY A 57 10.19 8.62 -17.39
CA GLY A 57 9.23 7.98 -18.31
C GLY A 57 9.58 6.53 -18.64
N ARG A 58 10.44 5.87 -17.86
CA ARG A 58 10.91 4.52 -18.15
C ARG A 58 9.76 3.51 -18.12
N ARG A 59 9.46 2.92 -19.28
CA ARG A 59 8.49 1.83 -19.45
C ARG A 59 9.19 0.50 -19.70
N THR A 60 8.77 -0.54 -18.99
CA THR A 60 9.33 -1.89 -19.04
C THR A 60 8.21 -2.91 -18.82
N PRO A 61 8.39 -4.18 -19.21
CA PRO A 61 7.40 -5.23 -18.90
C PRO A 61 7.06 -5.33 -17.42
N ARG A 62 8.00 -4.97 -16.53
CA ARG A 62 7.80 -5.00 -15.07
C ARG A 62 6.85 -3.92 -14.57
N ASN A 63 6.86 -2.71 -15.14
CA ASN A 63 6.07 -1.58 -14.65
C ASN A 63 4.97 -1.17 -15.62
N GLU A 64 4.67 -2.02 -16.61
CA GLU A 64 3.68 -1.78 -17.65
C GLU A 64 2.32 -1.36 -17.09
N THR A 65 1.89 -1.98 -16.00
CA THR A 65 0.64 -1.64 -15.31
C THR A 65 0.57 -0.18 -14.85
N MET A 66 1.70 0.44 -14.49
CA MET A 66 1.73 1.85 -14.08
C MET A 66 1.31 2.79 -15.21
N PHE A 67 1.45 2.38 -16.48
CA PHE A 67 1.02 3.13 -17.65
C PHE A 67 -0.43 2.80 -18.07
N GLY A 68 -1.17 2.13 -17.18
CA GLY A 68 -2.57 1.76 -17.38
C GLY A 68 -3.53 2.76 -16.74
N GLU A 69 -4.80 2.38 -16.66
CA GLU A 69 -5.83 3.22 -16.04
C GLU A 69 -5.69 3.29 -14.52
N ALA A 70 -6.03 4.45 -13.95
CA ALA A 70 -6.08 4.62 -12.50
C ALA A 70 -7.05 3.63 -11.85
N GLY A 71 -6.72 3.19 -10.63
CA GLY A 71 -7.46 2.16 -9.91
C GLY A 71 -7.03 0.72 -10.23
N HIS A 72 -6.00 0.51 -11.05
CA HIS A 72 -5.40 -0.82 -11.21
C HIS A 72 -4.33 -1.09 -10.16
N ALA A 73 -4.20 -2.34 -9.74
CA ALA A 73 -3.18 -2.81 -8.82
C ALA A 73 -1.88 -3.06 -9.58
N TYR A 74 -0.84 -2.29 -9.26
CA TYR A 74 0.53 -2.61 -9.69
C TYR A 74 1.23 -3.45 -8.62
N VAL A 75 1.49 -4.72 -8.94
CA VAL A 75 2.10 -5.68 -8.02
C VAL A 75 3.48 -6.09 -8.54
N TYR A 76 4.51 -5.91 -7.72
CA TYR A 76 5.87 -6.30 -8.08
C TYR A 76 6.57 -7.05 -6.96
N LEU A 77 7.61 -7.79 -7.33
CA LEU A 77 8.46 -8.52 -6.41
C LEU A 77 9.65 -7.64 -5.97
N ILE A 78 9.86 -7.49 -4.67
CA ILE A 78 11.05 -6.86 -4.07
C ILE A 78 11.93 -7.94 -3.43
N TYR A 79 13.24 -7.82 -3.61
CA TYR A 79 14.26 -8.77 -3.14
C TYR A 79 14.02 -10.23 -3.57
N GLY A 80 13.28 -10.46 -4.67
CA GLY A 80 12.99 -11.81 -5.17
C GLY A 80 11.99 -12.62 -4.36
N ILE A 81 11.44 -12.10 -3.26
CA ILE A 81 10.61 -12.90 -2.33
C ILE A 81 9.34 -12.21 -1.84
N HIS A 82 9.24 -10.88 -1.92
CA HIS A 82 8.13 -10.15 -1.32
C HIS A 82 7.31 -9.42 -2.37
N HIS A 83 6.00 -9.63 -2.40
CA HIS A 83 5.10 -8.92 -3.28
C HIS A 83 4.63 -7.62 -2.62
N CYS A 84 4.81 -6.51 -3.32
CA CYS A 84 4.34 -5.18 -2.92
C CYS A 84 3.22 -4.76 -3.85
N ILE A 85 2.14 -4.19 -3.30
CA ILE A 85 0.97 -3.73 -4.03
C ILE A 85 0.89 -2.20 -4.01
N ASN A 86 0.64 -1.63 -5.18
CA ASN A 86 0.40 -0.21 -5.39
C ASN A 86 -0.95 -0.07 -6.08
N CYS A 87 -1.61 1.08 -5.92
CA CYS A 87 -2.70 1.49 -6.79
C CYS A 87 -2.20 2.56 -7.77
N VAL A 88 -2.45 2.36 -9.06
CA VAL A 88 -2.18 3.34 -10.12
C VAL A 88 -3.11 4.54 -9.92
N THR A 89 -2.58 5.74 -10.07
CA THR A 89 -3.29 7.01 -9.90
C THR A 89 -3.23 7.86 -11.15
N VAL A 90 -4.03 8.93 -11.20
CA VAL A 90 -4.09 9.89 -12.32
C VAL A 90 -4.61 9.25 -13.61
N GLY A 91 -3.74 8.58 -14.38
CA GLY A 91 -4.09 7.93 -15.64
C GLY A 91 -2.86 7.54 -16.47
N PRO A 92 -3.08 6.95 -17.67
CA PRO A 92 -2.02 6.33 -18.47
C PRO A 92 -0.85 7.26 -18.85
N GLU A 93 -1.12 8.55 -19.00
CA GLU A 93 -0.11 9.56 -19.36
C GLU A 93 0.83 9.91 -18.20
N TYR A 94 0.39 9.67 -16.96
CA TYR A 94 1.11 9.99 -15.74
C TYR A 94 1.27 8.70 -14.93
N PRO A 95 2.34 7.92 -15.15
CA PRO A 95 2.51 6.59 -14.57
C PRO A 95 2.94 6.67 -13.09
N GLU A 96 2.04 7.22 -12.29
CA GLU A 96 2.13 7.48 -10.88
C GLU A 96 1.33 6.45 -10.08
N GLY A 97 1.63 6.34 -8.79
CA GLY A 97 0.90 5.42 -7.94
C GLY A 97 1.24 5.53 -6.48
N VAL A 98 0.45 4.81 -5.68
CA VAL A 98 0.59 4.77 -4.23
C VAL A 98 0.86 3.35 -3.77
N LEU A 99 2.01 3.13 -3.13
CA LEU A 99 2.38 1.89 -2.47
C LEU A 99 1.59 1.74 -1.17
N LEU A 100 0.88 0.62 -1.00
CA LEU A 100 0.30 0.26 0.29
C LEU A 100 1.37 -0.37 1.16
N ARG A 101 1.73 0.30 2.26
CA ARG A 101 2.84 -0.11 3.10
C ARG A 101 2.43 -0.83 4.35
N ALA A 102 1.45 -0.31 5.06
CA ALA A 102 0.96 -0.96 6.26
C ALA A 102 -0.53 -0.77 6.42
N ALA A 103 -1.14 -1.77 7.04
CA ALA A 103 -2.55 -1.77 7.36
C ALA A 103 -2.78 -2.42 8.73
N GLU A 104 -3.83 -2.00 9.44
CA GLU A 104 -4.35 -2.66 10.63
C GLU A 104 -5.31 -3.79 10.22
N PRO A 105 -5.01 -5.07 10.53
CA PRO A 105 -5.91 -6.19 10.26
C PRO A 105 -7.21 -6.06 11.06
N LEU A 106 -8.35 -6.20 10.38
CA LEU A 106 -9.70 -6.11 10.97
C LEU A 106 -10.46 -7.45 10.88
N GLU A 107 -10.39 -8.12 9.73
CA GLU A 107 -11.08 -9.39 9.46
C GLU A 107 -10.12 -10.36 8.75
N GLY A 108 -10.39 -11.67 8.85
CA GLY A 108 -9.51 -12.69 8.25
C GLY A 108 -8.21 -12.93 9.03
N LEU A 109 -8.19 -12.61 10.33
CA LEU A 109 -7.01 -12.66 11.19
C LEU A 109 -6.35 -14.04 11.22
N GLU A 110 -7.16 -15.11 11.27
CA GLU A 110 -6.67 -16.49 11.26
C GLU A 110 -5.95 -16.83 9.95
N THR A 111 -6.50 -16.42 8.81
CA THR A 111 -5.89 -16.65 7.50
C THR A 111 -4.60 -15.84 7.35
N MET A 112 -4.58 -14.58 7.79
CA MET A 112 -3.37 -13.77 7.80
C MET A 112 -2.28 -14.40 8.69
N ALA A 113 -2.65 -14.90 9.88
CA ALA A 113 -1.74 -15.58 10.80
C ALA A 113 -1.15 -16.87 10.20
N LYS A 114 -2.00 -17.70 9.57
CA LYS A 114 -1.57 -18.91 8.86
C LYS A 114 -0.60 -18.59 7.72
N LYS A 115 -0.92 -17.60 6.86
CA LYS A 115 -0.06 -17.19 5.74
C LYS A 115 1.29 -16.61 6.19
N ARG A 116 1.33 -15.88 7.30
CA ARG A 116 2.54 -15.19 7.78
C ARG A 116 3.41 -16.05 8.69
N PHE A 117 2.82 -16.91 9.51
CA PHE A 117 3.52 -17.58 10.62
C PHE A 117 3.19 -19.07 10.75
N GLN A 118 2.31 -19.63 9.91
CA GLN A 118 1.84 -21.02 10.01
C GLN A 118 1.28 -21.35 11.41
N ARG A 119 0.54 -20.40 11.98
CA ARG A 119 -0.06 -20.48 13.33
C ARG A 119 -1.45 -19.87 13.33
N THR A 120 -2.25 -20.21 14.33
CA THR A 120 -3.51 -19.51 14.62
C THR A 120 -3.22 -18.11 15.16
N TYR A 121 -4.19 -17.19 15.05
CA TYR A 121 -4.01 -15.82 15.52
C TYR A 121 -3.82 -15.74 17.03
N ASN A 122 -4.51 -16.59 17.79
CA ASN A 122 -4.45 -16.62 19.24
C ASN A 122 -3.07 -17.06 19.78
N GLU A 123 -2.33 -17.89 19.05
CA GLU A 123 -0.96 -18.30 19.38
C GLU A 123 0.10 -17.21 19.13
N LEU A 124 -0.27 -16.11 18.46
CA LEU A 124 0.67 -15.04 18.17
C LEU A 124 0.85 -14.12 19.37
N THR A 125 2.11 -13.80 19.69
CA THR A 125 2.44 -12.70 20.59
C THR A 125 1.95 -11.36 20.04
N GLN A 126 1.76 -10.37 20.91
CA GLN A 126 1.36 -9.02 20.48
C GLN A 126 2.30 -8.43 19.41
N SER A 127 3.60 -8.69 19.52
CA SER A 127 4.59 -8.29 18.52
C SER A 127 4.35 -8.95 17.16
N ARG A 128 4.08 -10.26 17.13
CA ARG A 128 3.76 -10.98 15.88
C ARG A 128 2.44 -10.54 15.26
N ARG A 129 1.42 -10.24 16.08
CA ARG A 129 0.14 -9.67 15.59
C ARG A 129 0.35 -8.35 14.86
N ARG A 130 1.20 -7.45 15.39
CA ARG A 130 1.61 -6.22 14.69
C ARG A 130 2.38 -6.51 13.40
N GLN A 131 3.19 -7.57 13.39
CA GLN A 131 3.99 -7.99 12.23
C GLN A 131 3.22 -8.71 11.12
N LEU A 132 1.90 -8.85 11.23
CA LEU A 132 1.09 -9.41 10.16
C LEU A 132 1.18 -8.54 8.90
N THR A 133 1.03 -7.23 9.05
CA THR A 133 0.78 -6.29 7.94
C THR A 133 1.57 -4.97 8.06
N ASN A 134 2.47 -4.82 9.04
CA ASN A 134 3.27 -3.59 9.23
C ASN A 134 4.51 -3.49 8.30
N GLY A 135 4.28 -3.60 7.00
CA GLY A 135 5.31 -3.46 5.96
C GLY A 135 4.83 -4.01 4.62
N PRO A 136 5.28 -3.47 3.48
CA PRO A 136 4.64 -3.71 2.19
C PRO A 136 4.67 -5.18 1.77
N GLY A 137 5.80 -5.86 1.93
CA GLY A 137 5.91 -7.30 1.68
C GLY A 137 5.12 -8.17 2.67
N LYS A 138 4.98 -7.73 3.93
CA LYS A 138 4.19 -8.43 4.95
C LYS A 138 2.71 -8.33 4.62
N LEU A 139 2.24 -7.14 4.24
CA LEU A 139 0.89 -6.90 3.79
C LEU A 139 0.54 -7.78 2.59
N GLY A 140 1.39 -7.79 1.55
CA GLY A 140 1.20 -8.65 0.38
C GLY A 140 1.07 -10.14 0.75
N GLN A 141 1.97 -10.65 1.61
CA GLN A 141 1.91 -12.04 2.07
C GLN A 141 0.66 -12.34 2.93
N ALA A 142 0.32 -11.47 3.89
CA ALA A 142 -0.85 -11.66 4.76
C ALA A 142 -2.15 -11.70 3.94
N PHE A 143 -2.23 -10.88 2.89
CA PHE A 143 -3.36 -10.87 1.98
C PHE A 143 -3.29 -11.97 0.91
N GLY A 144 -2.17 -12.68 0.76
CA GLY A 144 -1.99 -13.68 -0.30
C GLY A 144 -2.00 -13.06 -1.71
N ILE A 145 -1.46 -11.86 -1.84
CA ILE A 145 -1.34 -11.14 -3.11
C ILE A 145 -0.02 -11.54 -3.76
N THR A 146 -0.09 -12.10 -4.96
CA THR A 146 1.06 -12.42 -5.81
C THR A 146 1.05 -11.57 -7.09
N LYS A 147 2.22 -11.37 -7.69
CA LYS A 147 2.37 -10.63 -8.95
C LYS A 147 1.64 -11.34 -10.08
N GLU A 148 1.74 -12.66 -10.09
CA GLU A 148 1.22 -13.56 -11.13
C GLU A 148 -0.30 -13.49 -11.22
N ARG A 149 -0.98 -13.28 -10.08
CA ARG A 149 -2.44 -13.25 -10.02
C ARG A 149 -3.04 -11.84 -9.99
N TYR A 150 -2.33 -10.86 -9.44
CA TYR A 150 -2.91 -9.55 -9.13
C TYR A 150 -2.23 -8.35 -9.78
N ASN A 151 -1.13 -8.52 -10.53
CA ASN A 151 -0.59 -7.39 -11.29
C ASN A 151 -1.53 -7.04 -12.45
N GLY A 152 -1.94 -5.77 -12.53
CA GLY A 152 -2.96 -5.31 -13.48
C GLY A 152 -4.40 -5.59 -13.04
N HIS A 153 -4.63 -6.02 -11.80
CA HIS A 153 -5.98 -6.29 -11.31
C HIS A 153 -6.76 -4.99 -11.08
N ASP A 154 -8.03 -4.95 -11.48
CA ASP A 154 -8.89 -3.78 -11.25
C ASP A 154 -9.35 -3.71 -9.78
N LEU A 155 -8.98 -2.64 -9.06
CA LEU A 155 -9.37 -2.42 -7.65
C LEU A 155 -10.83 -2.00 -7.50
N GLN A 156 -11.60 -1.96 -8.58
CA GLN A 156 -13.07 -1.87 -8.56
C GLN A 156 -13.75 -3.24 -8.74
N SER A 157 -13.00 -4.33 -8.86
CA SER A 157 -13.57 -5.69 -8.92
C SER A 157 -14.22 -6.10 -7.59
N ASP A 158 -14.81 -7.28 -7.56
CA ASP A 158 -15.38 -7.85 -6.32
C ASP A 158 -14.36 -8.69 -5.52
N SER A 159 -13.20 -9.02 -6.12
CA SER A 159 -12.23 -9.94 -5.49
C SER A 159 -11.14 -9.24 -4.68
N LEU A 160 -10.59 -8.13 -5.18
CA LEU A 160 -9.59 -7.32 -4.49
C LEU A 160 -9.89 -5.86 -4.78
N PHE A 161 -10.22 -5.09 -3.74
CA PHE A 161 -10.65 -3.71 -3.89
C PHE A 161 -10.31 -2.86 -2.67
N ILE A 162 -10.40 -1.54 -2.83
CA ILE A 162 -10.33 -0.59 -1.71
C ILE A 162 -11.73 -0.03 -1.46
N ALA A 163 -12.13 -0.04 -0.20
CA ALA A 163 -13.43 0.43 0.26
C ALA A 163 -13.33 1.59 1.24
N GLU A 164 -14.46 2.26 1.44
CA GLU A 164 -14.61 3.31 2.44
C GLU A 164 -14.25 2.83 3.86
N GLY A 165 -13.60 3.73 4.60
CA GLY A 165 -13.20 3.57 5.99
C GLY A 165 -14.30 3.90 7.00
N SER A 166 -13.91 4.05 8.28
CA SER A 166 -14.77 4.69 9.29
C SER A 166 -14.87 6.20 9.01
N LYS A 167 -15.87 6.87 9.61
CA LYS A 167 -16.01 8.33 9.57
C LYS A 167 -15.18 9.04 10.64
N GLU A 168 -14.30 8.31 11.32
CA GLU A 168 -13.49 8.85 12.40
C GLU A 168 -12.47 9.84 11.84
N ARG A 169 -12.19 10.88 12.62
CA ARG A 169 -11.17 11.85 12.26
C ARG A 169 -9.80 11.21 12.46
N ILE A 170 -9.04 11.12 11.39
CA ILE A 170 -7.67 10.59 11.40
C ILE A 170 -6.68 11.74 11.30
N VAL A 171 -5.66 11.73 12.14
CA VAL A 171 -4.51 12.65 12.02
C VAL A 171 -3.47 11.98 11.14
N VAL A 172 -3.27 12.53 9.94
CA VAL A 172 -2.27 12.07 8.99
C VAL A 172 -1.00 12.90 9.16
N GLU A 173 0.14 12.23 9.29
CA GLU A 173 1.45 12.85 9.25
C GLU A 173 2.23 12.40 8.01
N THR A 174 3.22 13.20 7.62
CA THR A 174 4.07 12.94 6.47
C THR A 174 5.54 12.85 6.84
N SER A 175 6.31 12.05 6.09
CA SER A 175 7.76 12.02 6.22
C SER A 175 8.45 11.60 4.91
N PRO A 176 9.80 11.61 4.87
CA PRO A 176 10.56 10.85 3.89
C PRO A 176 10.08 9.40 3.74
N ARG A 177 10.19 8.88 2.52
CA ARG A 177 9.88 7.49 2.17
C ARG A 177 10.99 6.55 2.63
N ILE A 178 10.67 5.27 2.78
CA ILE A 178 11.57 4.27 3.36
C ILE A 178 12.25 3.45 2.27
N GLY A 179 13.57 3.29 2.40
CA GLY A 179 14.35 2.37 1.57
C GLY A 179 14.69 2.92 0.19
N ILE A 180 14.70 4.25 0.04
CA ILE A 180 15.01 4.96 -1.20
C ILE A 180 16.25 5.85 -1.06
N ASP A 181 17.20 5.50 -0.17
CA ASP A 181 18.36 6.36 0.15
C ASP A 181 19.23 6.73 -1.07
N ALA A 182 19.21 5.87 -2.10
CA ALA A 182 19.93 6.04 -3.37
C ALA A 182 19.16 6.84 -4.45
N SER A 183 18.05 7.51 -4.09
CA SER A 183 17.17 8.22 -5.05
C SER A 183 17.45 9.72 -5.18
N GLY A 184 18.64 10.18 -4.79
CA GLY A 184 18.98 11.61 -4.83
C GLY A 184 18.08 12.44 -3.91
N GLU A 185 17.64 13.59 -4.39
CA GLU A 185 16.73 14.51 -3.70
C GLU A 185 15.37 13.89 -3.34
N ALA A 186 14.95 12.86 -4.10
CA ALA A 186 13.66 12.21 -3.90
C ALA A 186 13.56 11.47 -2.56
N ARG A 187 14.71 11.18 -1.92
CA ARG A 187 14.79 10.58 -0.59
C ARG A 187 14.27 11.52 0.51
N ASP A 188 14.31 12.83 0.28
CA ASP A 188 13.97 13.85 1.28
C ASP A 188 12.50 14.32 1.15
N TYR A 189 11.82 13.96 0.06
CA TYR A 189 10.43 14.34 -0.17
C TYR A 189 9.47 13.75 0.88
N PRO A 190 8.53 14.55 1.44
CA PRO A 190 7.59 14.11 2.47
C PRO A 190 6.41 13.31 1.88
N TRP A 191 6.70 12.31 1.04
CA TRP A 191 5.71 11.56 0.26
C TRP A 191 5.36 10.20 0.86
N ARG A 192 5.72 9.97 2.13
CA ARG A 192 5.15 8.90 2.96
C ARG A 192 4.07 9.49 3.84
N PHE A 193 2.88 8.88 3.82
CA PHE A 193 1.72 9.30 4.60
C PHE A 193 1.38 8.20 5.59
N PHE A 194 1.06 8.54 6.83
CA PHE A 194 0.68 7.57 7.85
C PHE A 194 -0.21 8.16 8.93
N GLU A 195 -0.99 7.28 9.56
CA GLU A 195 -1.80 7.63 10.72
C GLU A 195 -0.89 7.85 11.96
N LYS A 196 -0.98 9.03 12.55
CA LYS A 196 -0.18 9.42 13.71
C LYS A 196 -0.38 8.43 14.87
N ASP A 197 0.74 8.05 15.50
CA ASP A 197 0.79 7.15 16.66
C ASP A 197 0.21 5.73 16.47
N HIS A 198 -0.19 5.37 15.24
CA HIS A 198 -0.85 4.09 15.00
C HIS A 198 0.13 2.90 15.12
N PRO A 199 -0.19 1.86 15.90
CA PRO A 199 0.73 0.77 16.24
C PRO A 199 1.13 -0.12 15.05
N TYR A 200 0.39 -0.04 13.95
CA TYR A 200 0.65 -0.78 12.71
C TYR A 200 1.52 -0.03 11.70
N VAL A 201 1.86 1.26 11.94
CA VAL A 201 2.83 1.97 11.09
C VAL A 201 4.17 1.23 11.12
N SER A 202 4.74 0.95 9.95
CA SER A 202 5.86 0.02 9.80
C SER A 202 7.16 0.52 10.44
N LYS A 203 7.40 1.84 10.35
CA LYS A 203 8.58 2.48 10.94
C LYS A 203 8.21 3.87 11.43
N ARG A 204 8.42 4.14 12.72
CA ARG A 204 8.23 5.48 13.26
C ARG A 204 9.22 6.45 12.60
N PRO A 205 8.79 7.67 12.20
CA PRO A 205 9.72 8.70 11.79
C PRO A 205 10.75 8.94 12.90
N LYS A 206 12.00 9.23 12.53
CA LYS A 206 12.94 9.79 13.51
C LYS A 206 12.39 11.16 13.93
N PRO A 207 12.46 11.55 15.22
CA PRO A 207 12.25 12.94 15.60
C PRO A 207 13.13 13.81 14.69
N ARG A 208 12.56 14.88 14.11
CA ARG A 208 13.41 15.88 13.47
C ARG A 208 14.31 16.42 14.59
N ALA A 209 15.62 16.39 14.41
CA ALA A 209 16.50 17.11 15.31
C ALA A 209 16.10 18.58 15.22
N ASP A 210 15.53 19.08 16.29
CA ASP A 210 15.27 20.49 16.53
C ASP A 210 16.61 21.21 16.31
N GLY A 211 16.66 22.04 15.26
CA GLY A 211 17.76 22.94 14.97
C GLY A 211 17.61 24.24 15.76
#